data_AF-A0A528CI83-F1
#
_entry.id   AF-A0A528CI83-F1
#
_cell.length_a   1.000
_cell.length_b   1.000
_cell.length_c   1.000
_cell.angle_alpha   90.00
_cell.angle_beta   90.00
_cell.angle_gamma   90.00
#
_symmetry.space_group_name_H-M   'P 1'
#
loop_
_entity.id
_entity.type
_entity.pdbx_description
1 polymer ?
#
loop_
_entity_poly.entity_id
_entity_poly.type
_entity_poly.pdbx_seq_one_letter_code
_entity_poly.pdbx_strand_id
1 'polypeptide(L)'
;VQWPCNEQAPEGTPIMHIDGFVRGKGKFIRTEYVATDERTGPRFPLLLTTGRILSQYNVGAQTRRTDNIMWHSEDRLEIHP
;
A
#
# COMPACT_ATOMS: atom_id res chain seq x y z
N VAL A 1 20.67 -10.78 3.18
CA VAL A 1 20.16 -11.31 4.46
C VAL A 1 18.79 -10.71 4.71
N GLN A 2 17.77 -11.54 4.94
CA GLN A 2 16.40 -11.07 5.21
C GLN A 2 16.27 -10.77 6.71
N TRP A 3 15.87 -9.55 7.06
CA TRP A 3 15.56 -9.23 8.46
C TRP A 3 14.24 -9.92 8.87
N PRO A 4 14.13 -10.54 10.06
CA PRO A 4 15.09 -10.60 11.17
C PRO A 4 16.32 -11.49 10.93
N CYS A 5 17.49 -11.00 11.33
CA CYS A 5 18.75 -11.77 11.33
C CYS A 5 19.50 -11.57 12.65
N ASN A 6 19.68 -12.65 13.41
CA ASN A 6 20.36 -12.68 14.71
C ASN A 6 21.21 -13.96 14.80
N GLU A 7 21.79 -14.26 15.97
CA GLU A 7 22.61 -15.48 16.16
C GLU A 7 21.87 -16.79 15.83
N GLN A 8 20.53 -16.80 15.96
CA GLN A 8 19.68 -17.97 15.68
C GLN A 8 19.26 -18.03 14.20
N ALA A 9 19.33 -16.92 13.48
CA ALA A 9 19.04 -16.80 12.05
C ALA A 9 20.13 -15.95 11.35
N PRO A 10 21.40 -16.40 11.32
CA PRO A 10 22.52 -15.59 10.81
C PRO A 10 22.42 -15.31 9.30
N GLU A 11 21.76 -16.20 8.55
CA GLU A 11 21.47 -16.02 7.11
C GLU A 11 20.17 -15.21 6.87
N GLY A 12 19.46 -14.88 7.94
CA GLY A 12 18.20 -14.16 7.95
C GLY A 12 16.97 -15.06 7.93
N THR A 13 15.81 -14.43 8.00
CA THR A 13 14.51 -15.10 8.08
C THR A 13 13.70 -14.82 6.81
N PRO A 14 13.78 -15.69 5.78
CA PRO A 14 13.10 -15.45 4.50
C PRO A 14 11.58 -15.63 4.57
N ILE A 15 11.08 -16.45 5.51
CA ILE A 15 9.66 -16.71 5.71
C ILE A 15 9.35 -16.55 7.20
N MET A 16 8.47 -15.61 7.54
CA MET A 16 8.04 -15.38 8.92
C MET A 16 6.98 -16.40 9.34
N HIS A 17 6.98 -16.74 10.63
CA HIS A 17 5.97 -17.60 11.27
C HIS A 17 5.88 -19.06 10.78
N ILE A 18 6.91 -19.57 10.10
CA ILE A 18 6.93 -20.92 9.55
C ILE A 18 6.70 -22.01 10.62
N ASP A 19 7.35 -21.89 11.77
CA ASP A 19 7.23 -22.84 12.89
C ASP A 19 6.15 -22.44 13.92
N GLY A 20 5.46 -21.32 13.68
CA GLY A 20 4.45 -20.79 14.57
C GLY A 20 4.44 -19.27 14.67
N PHE A 21 3.35 -18.73 15.21
CA PHE A 21 3.26 -17.30 15.47
C PHE A 21 4.27 -16.89 16.54
N VAL A 22 4.88 -15.70 16.40
CA VAL A 22 5.83 -15.16 17.40
C VAL A 22 5.19 -15.03 18.79
N ARG A 23 3.86 -14.85 18.85
CA ARG A 23 3.04 -14.82 20.07
C ARG A 23 2.58 -16.20 20.58
N GLY A 24 3.12 -17.29 20.04
CA GLY A 24 2.66 -18.66 20.27
C GLY A 24 1.50 -19.07 19.36
N LYS A 25 0.27 -18.62 19.65
CA LYS A 25 -0.94 -18.96 18.87
C LYS A 25 -1.54 -17.76 18.15
N GLY A 26 -2.19 -18.02 17.01
CA GLY A 26 -3.00 -17.01 16.32
C GLY A 26 -4.10 -16.46 17.23
N LYS A 27 -4.40 -15.17 17.10
CA LYS A 27 -5.46 -14.50 17.87
C LYS A 27 -6.59 -14.13 16.92
N PHE A 28 -7.77 -14.72 17.13
CA PHE A 28 -8.99 -14.29 16.47
C PHE A 28 -9.53 -13.03 17.16
N ILE A 29 -9.87 -12.01 16.37
CA ILE A 29 -10.42 -10.75 16.86
C ILE A 29 -11.70 -10.49 16.08
N ARG A 30 -12.78 -10.18 16.80
CA ARG A 30 -14.02 -9.68 16.19
C ARG A 30 -13.81 -8.22 15.86
N THR A 31 -13.81 -7.88 14.57
CA THR A 31 -13.74 -6.49 14.10
C THR A 31 -15.14 -6.00 13.75
N GLU A 32 -15.55 -4.89 14.35
CA GLU A 32 -16.83 -4.24 14.04
C GLU A 32 -16.65 -3.24 12.89
N TYR A 33 -17.72 -3.00 12.15
CA TYR A 33 -17.75 -1.92 11.16
C TYR A 33 -17.98 -0.59 11.87
N VAL A 34 -17.08 0.37 11.64
CA VAL A 34 -17.20 1.75 12.08
C VAL A 34 -17.23 2.62 10.84
N ALA A 35 -18.34 3.32 10.61
CA ALA A 35 -18.48 4.21 9.47
C ALA A 35 -17.50 5.39 9.58
N THR A 36 -16.88 5.77 8.47
CA THR A 36 -16.02 6.96 8.40
C THR A 36 -16.82 8.26 8.63
N ASP A 37 -16.14 9.28 9.10
CA ASP A 37 -16.66 10.64 9.19
C ASP A 37 -16.68 11.33 7.81
N GLU A 38 -15.81 10.90 6.89
CA GLU A 38 -15.76 11.41 5.52
C GLU A 38 -16.86 10.76 4.67
N ARG A 39 -18.01 11.43 4.61
CA ARG A 39 -19.21 10.96 3.90
C ARG A 39 -19.55 11.87 2.75
N THR A 40 -20.13 11.29 1.71
CA THR A 40 -20.69 12.06 0.61
C THR A 40 -21.93 12.82 1.06
N GLY A 41 -22.24 13.89 0.36
CA GLY A 41 -23.44 14.70 0.59
C GLY A 41 -23.80 15.51 -0.65
N PRO A 42 -24.85 16.36 -0.60
CA PRO A 42 -25.32 17.10 -1.78
C PRO A 42 -24.24 17.98 -2.41
N ARG A 43 -23.33 18.54 -1.61
CA ARG A 43 -22.21 19.36 -2.08
C ARG A 43 -21.01 18.52 -2.55
N PHE A 44 -20.86 17.29 -2.06
CA PHE A 44 -19.73 16.39 -2.35
C PHE A 44 -20.28 14.99 -2.66
N PRO A 45 -20.84 14.77 -3.86
CA PRO A 45 -21.60 13.55 -4.15
C PRO A 45 -20.72 12.35 -4.54
N LEU A 46 -19.42 12.56 -4.76
CA LEU A 46 -18.49 11.54 -5.24
C LEU A 46 -17.45 11.18 -4.17
N LEU A 47 -16.96 9.94 -4.22
CA LEU A 47 -15.78 9.51 -3.49
C LEU A 47 -14.54 9.73 -4.35
N LEU A 48 -13.47 10.23 -3.74
CA LEU A 48 -12.17 10.41 -4.38
C LEU A 48 -11.18 9.38 -3.84
N THR A 49 -10.45 8.74 -4.74
CA THR A 49 -9.36 7.83 -4.39
C THR A 49 -8.08 8.27 -5.07
N THR A 50 -6.95 8.11 -4.38
CA THR A 50 -5.62 8.28 -4.97
C THR A 50 -5.01 6.91 -5.26
N GLY A 51 -4.18 6.85 -6.31
CA GLY A 51 -3.57 5.62 -6.78
C GLY A 51 -2.10 5.78 -7.13
N ARG A 52 -1.54 4.73 -7.72
CA ARG A 52 -0.20 4.74 -8.31
C ARG A 52 -0.27 4.19 -9.72
N ILE A 53 0.71 4.57 -10.52
CA ILE A 53 0.91 4.05 -11.86
C ILE A 53 2.28 3.38 -11.95
N LEU A 54 2.44 2.54 -12.96
CA LEU A 54 3.66 1.75 -13.13
C LEU A 54 4.90 2.63 -13.41
N SER A 55 4.76 3.66 -14.26
CA SER A 55 5.91 4.41 -14.80
C SER A 55 6.42 5.54 -13.90
N GLN A 56 5.60 6.05 -12.96
CA GLN A 56 5.96 7.17 -12.08
C GLN A 56 5.95 6.76 -10.61
N TYR A 57 7.00 7.12 -9.87
CA TYR A 57 7.11 6.77 -8.45
C TYR A 57 6.70 7.92 -7.53
N ASN A 58 5.66 7.69 -6.74
CA ASN A 58 5.10 8.64 -5.76
C ASN A 58 4.94 10.05 -6.35
N VAL A 59 5.81 10.99 -5.96
CA VAL A 59 5.76 12.40 -6.39
C VAL A 59 6.47 12.67 -7.73
N GLY A 60 7.11 11.67 -8.31
CA GLY A 60 7.75 11.76 -9.63
C GLY A 60 9.06 12.55 -9.65
N ALA A 61 9.61 12.97 -8.50
CA ALA A 61 10.82 13.80 -8.44
C ALA A 61 12.04 13.14 -9.12
N GLN A 62 12.11 11.81 -9.10
CA GLN A 62 13.14 11.02 -9.78
C GLN A 62 12.68 10.58 -11.18
N THR A 63 11.46 10.04 -11.32
CA THR A 63 11.00 9.37 -12.53
C THR A 63 10.52 10.31 -13.64
N ARG A 64 10.03 11.53 -13.31
CA ARG A 64 9.61 12.51 -14.34
C ARG A 64 10.78 13.14 -15.11
N ARG A 65 12.02 12.92 -14.66
CA ARG A 65 13.27 13.37 -15.32
C ARG A 65 13.88 12.28 -16.22
N THR A 66 13.12 11.22 -16.51
CA THR A 66 13.52 10.10 -17.36
C THR A 66 12.50 9.94 -18.49
N ASP A 67 12.80 9.08 -19.46
CA ASP A 67 11.89 8.79 -20.57
C ASP A 67 10.57 8.12 -20.14
N ASN A 68 10.44 7.74 -18.86
CA ASN A 68 9.18 7.26 -18.29
C ASN A 68 8.01 8.23 -18.45
N ILE A 69 8.30 9.52 -18.66
CA ILE A 69 7.30 10.55 -18.93
C ILE A 69 6.46 10.25 -20.18
N MET A 70 6.98 9.47 -21.13
CA MET A 70 6.25 9.11 -22.36
C MET A 70 5.00 8.26 -22.10
N TRP A 71 4.99 7.43 -21.04
CA TRP A 71 3.84 6.58 -20.70
C TRP A 71 2.80 7.28 -19.83
N HIS A 72 3.21 8.31 -19.09
CA HIS A 72 2.31 9.07 -18.24
C HIS A 72 2.87 10.48 -18.01
N SER A 73 2.54 11.36 -18.95
CA SER A 73 3.01 12.73 -19.00
C SER A 73 2.27 13.65 -18.03
N GLU A 74 1.03 13.31 -17.69
CA GLU A 74 0.13 14.08 -16.84
C GLU A 74 -0.71 13.16 -15.96
N ASP A 75 -1.11 13.66 -14.79
CA ASP A 75 -2.06 12.96 -13.93
C ASP A 75 -3.48 13.21 -14.44
N ARG A 76 -4.32 12.17 -14.44
CA ARG A 76 -5.70 12.22 -14.96
C ARG A 76 -6.71 11.82 -13.91
N LEU A 77 -7.94 12.33 -14.06
CA LEU A 77 -9.10 11.90 -13.29
C LEU A 77 -9.89 10.87 -14.09
N GLU A 78 -9.95 9.64 -13.59
CA GLU A 78 -10.81 8.59 -14.13
C GLU A 78 -12.20 8.72 -13.51
N ILE A 79 -13.22 8.91 -14.35
CA ILE A 79 -14.62 9.06 -13.92
C ILE A 79 -15.50 8.11 -14.72
N HIS A 80 -16.44 7.45 -14.03
CA HIS A 80 -17.43 6.60 -14.69
C HIS A 80 -18.31 7.46 -15.63
N PRO A 81 -18.66 6.96 -16.85
CA PRO A 81 -19.57 7.65 -17.77
C PRO A 81 -20.95 7.99 -17.19
#